data_AF-A0A2M6WQT9-F1
#
_entry.id   AF-A0A2M6WQT9-F1
#
_cell.length_a   1.000
_cell.length_b   1.000
_cell.length_c   1.000
_cell.angle_alpha   90.00
_cell.angle_beta   90.00
_cell.angle_gamma   90.00
#
_symmetry.space_group_name_H-M   'P 1'
#
loop_
_entity.id
_entity.type
_entity.pdbx_description
1 polymer ?
#
loop_
_entity_poly.entity_id
_entity_poly.type
_entity_poly.pdbx_seq_one_letter_code
_entity_poly.pdbx_strand_id
1 'polypeptide(L)'
;MDIIAKIKAVQLVGRGGAGFPTALKWEAVYKVPGSVKYIVINAAEGEPGVKKDGYILENHITEMLLGVKLAQKYLGAKKCYL
;
A
#
# COMPACT_ATOMS: atom_id res chain seq x y z
N MET A 1 1.64 -2.32 -17.91
CA MET A 1 2.69 -1.75 -17.03
C MET A 1 2.84 -2.67 -15.85
N ASP A 2 4.03 -3.24 -15.65
CA ASP A 2 4.34 -4.05 -14.46
C ASP A 2 4.68 -3.13 -13.28
N ILE A 3 3.81 -3.11 -12.27
CA ILE A 3 3.97 -2.24 -11.10
C ILE A 3 4.94 -2.86 -10.09
N ILE A 4 4.95 -4.18 -9.94
CA ILE A 4 5.87 -4.86 -9.01
C ILE A 4 7.32 -4.66 -9.47
N ALA A 5 7.59 -4.77 -10.78
CA ALA A 5 8.92 -4.50 -11.32
C ALA A 5 9.39 -3.06 -11.03
N LYS A 6 8.50 -2.07 -11.16
CA LYS A 6 8.81 -0.66 -10.82
C LYS A 6 9.09 -0.47 -9.34
N ILE A 7 8.26 -1.05 -8.46
CA ILE A 7 8.45 -1.01 -6.99
C ILE A 7 9.79 -1.65 -6.62
N LYS A 8 10.14 -2.78 -7.25
CA LYS A 8 11.39 -3.51 -7.02
C LYS A 8 12.61 -2.68 -7.45
N ALA A 9 12.55 -2.01 -8.60
CA ALA A 9 13.64 -1.19 -9.12
C ALA A 9 14.00 -0.02 -8.18
N VAL A 10 13.01 0.58 -7.53
CA VAL A 10 13.22 1.69 -6.57
C VAL A 10 13.41 1.22 -5.12
N GLN A 11 13.45 -0.10 -4.90
CA GLN A 11 13.67 -0.70 -3.57
C GLN A 11 12.71 -0.16 -2.49
N LEU A 12 11.44 0.07 -2.86
CA LEU A 12 10.46 0.59 -1.90
C LEU A 12 10.22 -0.42 -0.77
N VAL A 13 10.31 0.07 0.46
CA VAL A 13 10.02 -0.66 1.70
C VAL A 13 8.79 -0.08 2.40
N GLY A 14 8.18 -0.88 3.28
CA GLY A 14 7.09 -0.43 4.15
C GLY A 14 7.55 0.72 5.06
N ARG A 15 6.75 1.79 5.12
CA ARG A 15 7.02 3.01 5.91
C ARG A 15 6.39 3.03 7.30
N GLY A 16 5.81 1.91 7.73
CA GLY A 16 5.28 1.71 9.09
C GLY A 16 6.30 1.10 10.06
N GLY A 17 7.59 1.40 9.91
CA GLY A 17 8.65 0.95 10.82
C GLY A 17 9.36 -0.36 10.46
N ALA A 18 8.63 -1.41 10.08
CA ALA A 18 9.22 -2.74 9.86
C ALA A 18 10.16 -2.87 8.63
N GLY A 19 10.08 -1.94 7.67
CA GLY A 19 11.00 -1.91 6.52
C GLY A 19 10.89 -3.09 5.55
N PHE A 20 9.81 -3.88 5.58
CA PHE A 20 9.66 -5.04 4.70
C PHE A 20 9.56 -4.62 3.21
N PRO A 21 10.22 -5.32 2.26
CA PRO A 21 10.15 -4.98 0.84
C PRO A 21 8.72 -5.00 0.27
N THR A 22 8.25 -3.86 -0.22
CA THR A 22 6.88 -3.70 -0.73
C THR A 22 6.63 -4.59 -1.96
N ALA A 23 7.62 -4.71 -2.85
CA ALA A 23 7.53 -5.56 -4.03
C ALA A 23 7.28 -7.03 -3.66
N LEU A 24 7.99 -7.54 -2.65
CA LEU A 24 7.86 -8.94 -2.23
C LEU A 24 6.49 -9.21 -1.59
N LYS A 25 5.99 -8.27 -0.78
CA LYS A 25 4.62 -8.34 -0.22
C LYS A 25 3.57 -8.36 -1.34
N TRP A 26 3.70 -7.47 -2.33
CA TRP A 26 2.76 -7.38 -3.45
C TRP A 26 2.82 -8.60 -4.35
N GLU A 27 4.00 -9.15 -4.59
CA GLU A 27 4.20 -10.36 -5.38
C GLU A 27 3.52 -11.58 -4.74
N ALA A 28 3.63 -11.73 -3.42
CA ALA A 28 2.92 -12.78 -2.69
C ALA A 28 1.39 -12.65 -2.85
N VAL A 29 0.84 -11.44 -2.70
CA VAL A 29 -0.60 -11.17 -2.90
C VAL A 29 -1.02 -11.35 -4.36
N TYR A 30 -0.16 -11.01 -5.32
CA TYR A 30 -0.46 -11.19 -6.74
C TYR A 30 -0.56 -12.68 -7.09
N LYS A 31 0.38 -13.49 -6.60
CA LYS A 31 0.50 -14.92 -6.89
C LYS A 31 -0.48 -15.81 -6.11
N VAL A 32 -1.02 -15.35 -4.97
CA VAL A 32 -1.94 -16.16 -4.18
C VAL A 32 -3.19 -16.52 -5.01
N PRO A 33 -3.58 -17.81 -5.07
CA PRO A 33 -4.81 -18.21 -5.71
C PRO A 33 -6.03 -17.72 -4.91
N GLY A 34 -7.13 -17.42 -5.61
CA GLY A 34 -8.36 -16.90 -5.02
C GLY A 34 -8.89 -15.66 -5.72
N SER A 35 -10.20 -15.46 -5.67
CA SER A 35 -10.90 -14.39 -6.40
C SER A 35 -11.12 -13.12 -5.56
N VAL A 36 -10.87 -13.19 -4.26
CA VAL A 36 -11.14 -12.10 -3.32
C VAL A 36 -9.84 -11.61 -2.71
N LYS A 37 -9.52 -10.34 -3.01
CA LYS A 37 -8.36 -9.63 -2.49
C LYS A 37 -8.81 -8.28 -1.94
N TYR A 38 -8.10 -7.82 -0.93
CA TYR A 38 -8.39 -6.58 -0.21
C TYR A 38 -7.15 -5.68 -0.19
N ILE A 39 -7.39 -4.38 -0.16
CA ILE A 39 -6.39 -3.39 0.26
C ILE A 39 -6.76 -2.95 1.68
N VAL A 40 -5.77 -2.89 2.56
CA VAL A 40 -5.93 -2.36 3.91
C VAL A 40 -4.87 -1.30 4.10
N ILE A 41 -5.31 -0.08 4.40
CA ILE A 41 -4.46 1.05 4.71
C ILE A 41 -4.36 1.08 6.23
N ASN A 42 -3.15 0.94 6.75
CA ASN A 42 -2.95 1.13 8.18
C ASN A 42 -2.75 2.61 8.44
N ALA A 43 -3.76 3.26 9.03
CA ALA A 43 -3.70 4.64 9.51
C ALA A 43 -3.70 4.74 11.05
N ALA A 44 -3.44 3.64 11.75
CA ALA A 44 -3.31 3.62 13.20
C ALA A 44 -1.90 4.10 13.62
N GLU A 45 -1.68 5.40 13.50
CA GLU A 45 -0.44 6.08 13.91
C GLU A 45 -0.39 6.17 15.44
N GLY A 46 0.21 5.15 16.07
CA GLY A 46 0.27 5.00 17.52
C GLY A 46 1.60 5.42 18.16
N GLU A 47 2.63 5.71 17.37
CA GLU A 47 3.93 6.09 17.91
C GLU A 47 3.90 7.53 18.47
N PRO A 48 4.28 7.76 19.75
CA PRO A 48 4.31 9.08 20.33
C PRO A 48 5.17 10.06 19.53
N GLY A 49 4.58 11.21 19.16
CA GLY A 49 5.28 12.26 18.42
C GLY A 49 5.34 12.05 16.90
N VAL A 50 4.83 10.94 16.37
CA VAL A 50 4.74 10.70 14.94
C VAL A 50 3.36 11.16 14.43
N LYS A 51 3.34 11.98 13.38
CA LYS A 51 2.12 12.56 12.76
C LYS A 51 2.13 12.52 11.22
N LYS A 52 2.95 11.65 10.63
CA LYS A 52 3.18 11.61 9.18
C LYS A 52 1.95 11.08 8.44
N ASP A 53 1.25 10.09 8.99
CA ASP A 53 0.10 9.47 8.32
C ASP A 53 -1.12 10.38 8.46
N GLY A 54 -1.32 10.99 9.63
CA GLY A 54 -2.33 12.04 9.82
C GLY A 54 -2.11 13.22 8.86
N TYR A 55 -0.87 13.70 8.71
CA TYR A 55 -0.53 14.77 7.76
C TYR A 55 -0.87 14.40 6.32
N ILE A 56 -0.58 13.17 5.87
CA ILE A 56 -0.93 12.68 4.53
C ILE A 56 -2.45 12.62 4.35
N LEU A 57 -3.19 12.14 5.34
CA LEU A 57 -4.65 12.08 5.28
C LEU A 57 -5.30 13.46 5.23
N GLU A 58 -4.74 14.46 5.91
CA GLU A 58 -5.25 15.82 5.92
C GLU A 58 -4.88 16.60 4.64
N ASN A 59 -3.69 16.40 4.09
CA ASN A 59 -3.12 17.28 3.06
C ASN A 59 -2.97 16.62 1.67
N HIS A 60 -2.93 15.28 1.61
CA HIS A 60 -2.62 14.51 0.39
C HIS A 60 -3.58 13.31 0.20
N ILE A 61 -4.84 13.47 0.64
CA ILE A 61 -5.84 12.39 0.58
C ILE A 61 -6.10 11.93 -0.86
N THR A 62 -6.07 12.86 -1.82
CA THR A 62 -6.30 12.55 -3.23
C THR A 62 -5.21 11.64 -3.77
N GLU A 63 -3.93 11.94 -3.50
CA GLU A 63 -2.79 11.14 -3.91
C GLU A 63 -2.81 9.75 -3.28
N MET A 64 -3.18 9.66 -2.00
CA MET A 64 -3.36 8.40 -1.30
C MET A 64 -4.44 7.54 -2.00
N LEU A 65 -5.62 8.12 -2.28
CA LEU A 65 -6.73 7.42 -2.94
C LEU A 65 -6.38 7.00 -4.38
N LEU A 66 -5.58 7.79 -5.10
CA LEU A 66 -5.05 7.40 -6.42
C LEU A 66 -4.12 6.18 -6.32
N GLY A 67 -3.27 6.13 -5.29
CA GLY A 67 -2.44 4.97 -4.98
C GLY A 67 -3.28 3.72 -4.68
N VAL A 68 -4.35 3.86 -3.89
CA VAL A 68 -5.30 2.77 -3.61
C VAL A 68 -5.95 2.25 -4.88
N LYS A 69 -6.46 3.16 -5.74
CA LYS A 69 -7.09 2.77 -7.01
C LYS A 69 -6.13 2.03 -7.92
N LEU A 70 -4.88 2.46 -7.97
CA LEU A 70 -3.81 1.78 -8.71
C LEU A 70 -3.54 0.38 -8.14
N ALA A 71 -3.44 0.25 -6.81
CA ALA A 71 -3.23 -1.04 -6.14
C ALA A 71 -4.40 -2.00 -6.38
N GLN A 72 -5.65 -1.53 -6.25
CA GLN A 72 -6.85 -2.31 -6.51
C GLN A 72 -6.90 -2.84 -7.93
N LYS A 73 -6.65 -1.97 -8.92
CA LYS A 73 -6.63 -2.38 -10.33
C LYS A 73 -5.54 -3.40 -10.61
N TYR A 74 -4.36 -3.22 -10.05
CA TYR A 74 -3.22 -4.10 -10.33
C TYR A 74 -3.31 -5.46 -9.63
N LEU A 75 -3.73 -5.48 -8.37
CA LEU A 75 -3.82 -6.70 -7.56
C LEU A 75 -5.17 -7.40 -7.71
N GLY A 76 -6.16 -6.79 -8.36
CA GLY A 76 -7.51 -7.33 -8.48
C GLY A 76 -8.32 -7.24 -7.18
N ALA A 77 -7.99 -6.30 -6.30
CA ALA A 77 -8.69 -6.13 -5.04
C ALA A 77 -9.98 -5.31 -5.21
N LYS A 78 -11.10 -5.85 -4.73
CA LYS A 78 -12.44 -5.23 -4.94
C LYS A 78 -12.84 -4.25 -3.86
N LYS A 79 -12.25 -4.36 -2.67
CA LYS A 79 -12.55 -3.49 -1.52
C LYS A 79 -11.26 -2.97 -0.91
N CYS A 80 -11.34 -1.75 -0.39
CA CYS A 80 -10.29 -1.12 0.39
C CYS A 80 -10.87 -0.73 1.75
N TYR A 81 -10.08 -0.91 2.80
CA TYR A 81 -10.38 -0.44 4.15
C TYR A 81 -9.28 0.54 4.57
N LEU A 82 -9.69 1.61 5.24
CA LEU A 82 -8.83 2.54 5.96
C LEU A 82 -9.03 2.28 7.46
#